data_AF-A0A7V8YCG9-F1
#
_entry.id   AF-A0A7V8YCG9-F1
#
_cell.length_a   1.000
_cell.length_b   1.000
_cell.length_c   1.000
_cell.angle_alpha   90.00
_cell.angle_beta   90.00
_cell.angle_gamma   90.00
#
_symmetry.space_group_name_H-M   'P 1'
#
loop_
_entity.id
_entity.type
_entity.pdbx_description
1 polymer ?
#
loop_
_entity_poly.entity_id
_entity_poly.type
_entity_poly.pdbx_seq_one_letter_code
_entity_poly.pdbx_strand_id
1 'polypeptide(L)'
;GLGTADDPPFEPGDFLPSAPRGGRFAPLPPLVDETRELQALGKRVVEELLRSETDTMWRMGTATGSAGLQSRAGESEADFRRRAEAAVQDRIDAAVAKLKVRLDSEVARIASSRDRLTRDKEARTADARARQQSEVVNVGETLFGMFFGRRSVATAATRALRNRQSTTAAKERVGRVEEELTDLDRKEFELEAKLEDEIAAIEVAERRALDTIVPVPVRLDREDVRVERFGVVLIPVTRSF
;
A
#
# COMPACT_ATOMS: atom_id res chain seq x y z
N GLY A 1 -8.94 -3.00 52.89
CA GLY A 1 -8.14 -2.17 51.97
C GLY A 1 -8.56 -2.54 50.57
N LEU A 2 -8.77 -1.56 49.70
CA LEU A 2 -8.90 -1.82 48.26
C LEU A 2 -7.51 -2.26 47.78
N GLY A 3 -7.42 -3.43 47.15
CA GLY A 3 -6.15 -3.96 46.62
C GLY A 3 -5.49 -2.94 45.69
N THR A 4 -4.17 -2.84 45.77
CA THR A 4 -3.39 -1.98 44.88
C THR A 4 -3.18 -2.68 43.54
N ALA A 5 -2.94 -1.92 42.48
CA ALA A 5 -2.76 -2.44 41.11
C ALA A 5 -1.62 -3.49 40.96
N ASP A 6 -0.78 -3.67 41.98
CA ASP A 6 0.32 -4.64 42.05
C ASP A 6 -0.05 -5.97 42.74
N ASP A 7 -1.27 -6.13 43.26
CA ASP A 7 -1.71 -7.41 43.83
C ASP A 7 -1.94 -8.43 42.69
N PRO A 8 -1.44 -9.68 42.80
CA PRO A 8 -1.68 -10.70 41.79
C PRO A 8 -3.20 -10.90 41.62
N PRO A 9 -3.67 -11.13 40.38
CA PRO A 9 -5.10 -11.36 40.15
C PRO A 9 -5.56 -12.59 40.94
N PHE A 10 -6.74 -12.49 41.55
CA PHE A 10 -7.33 -13.62 42.26
C PHE A 10 -7.53 -14.81 41.30
N GLU A 11 -6.99 -15.96 41.66
CA GLU A 11 -7.23 -17.21 40.95
C GLU A 11 -8.53 -17.86 41.44
N PRO A 12 -9.17 -18.73 40.62
CA PRO A 12 -10.37 -19.45 41.06
C PRO A 12 -10.18 -20.23 42.37
N GLY A 13 -8.95 -20.67 42.67
CA GLY A 13 -8.59 -21.37 43.91
C GLY A 13 -8.52 -20.49 45.16
N ASP A 14 -8.45 -19.16 45.02
CA ASP A 14 -8.38 -18.22 46.13
C ASP A 14 -9.74 -18.06 46.84
N PHE A 15 -10.83 -18.43 46.16
CA PHE A 15 -12.18 -18.33 46.68
C PHE A 15 -12.60 -19.62 47.38
N LEU A 16 -12.36 -19.68 48.70
CA LEU A 16 -12.81 -20.80 49.52
C LEU A 16 -14.35 -20.86 49.60
N PRO A 17 -14.97 -22.05 49.51
CA PRO A 17 -16.42 -22.21 49.59
C PRO A 17 -16.98 -21.95 51.00
N SER A 18 -16.12 -21.88 52.01
CA SER A 18 -16.49 -21.55 53.40
C SER A 18 -15.34 -20.86 54.11
N ALA A 19 -15.65 -20.07 55.13
CA ALA A 19 -14.65 -19.37 55.92
C ALA A 19 -13.70 -20.36 56.62
N PRO A 20 -12.37 -20.13 56.60
CA PRO A 20 -11.42 -20.96 57.33
C PRO A 20 -11.72 -20.92 58.83
N ARG A 21 -11.50 -22.05 59.51
CA ARG A 21 -11.71 -22.17 60.97
C ARG A 21 -10.87 -21.13 61.71
N GLY A 22 -11.51 -20.30 62.53
CA GLY A 22 -10.84 -19.23 63.28
C GLY A 22 -10.54 -17.95 62.49
N GLY A 23 -11.01 -17.85 61.24
CA GLY A 23 -10.88 -16.63 60.45
C GLY A 23 -11.60 -15.45 61.10
N ARG A 24 -10.90 -14.31 61.20
CA ARG A 24 -11.47 -13.02 61.61
C ARG A 24 -11.57 -12.13 60.39
N PHE A 25 -12.69 -11.45 60.23
CA PHE A 25 -12.96 -10.59 59.09
C PHE A 25 -13.34 -9.20 59.57
N ALA A 26 -13.04 -8.18 58.77
CA ALA A 26 -13.53 -6.84 59.02
C ALA A 26 -15.06 -6.79 58.86
N PRO A 27 -15.77 -5.90 59.59
CA PRO A 27 -17.19 -5.66 59.34
C PRO A 27 -17.41 -5.20 57.90
N LEU A 28 -18.53 -5.60 57.30
CA LEU A 28 -18.88 -5.12 55.97
C LEU A 28 -19.05 -3.59 56.01
N PRO A 29 -18.54 -2.87 55.01
CA PRO A 29 -18.88 -1.46 54.85
C PRO A 29 -20.40 -1.28 54.71
N PRO A 30 -20.99 -0.21 55.28
CA PRO A 30 -22.42 0.10 55.15
C PRO A 30 -22.91 0.35 53.70
N LEU A 31 -22.03 0.32 52.71
CA LEU A 31 -22.33 0.52 51.29
C LEU A 31 -22.65 -0.81 50.57
N VAL A 32 -22.51 -1.94 51.26
CA VAL A 32 -22.64 -3.28 50.66
C VAL A 32 -23.39 -4.25 51.59
N ASP A 33 -24.24 -3.73 52.47
CA ASP A 33 -25.00 -4.54 53.43
C ASP A 33 -26.36 -5.00 52.87
N GLU A 34 -26.84 -4.40 51.78
CA GLU A 34 -28.06 -4.81 51.07
C GLU A 34 -27.82 -5.35 49.64
N THR A 35 -28.63 -6.32 49.22
CA THR A 35 -28.60 -6.87 47.84
C THR A 35 -28.80 -5.80 46.76
N ARG A 36 -29.66 -4.82 47.03
CA ARG A 36 -29.94 -3.71 46.11
C ARG A 36 -28.69 -2.85 45.89
N GLU A 37 -27.93 -2.59 46.94
CA GLU A 37 -26.70 -1.80 46.88
C GLU A 37 -25.61 -2.54 46.11
N LEU A 38 -25.45 -3.84 46.36
CA LEU A 38 -24.51 -4.68 45.61
C LEU A 38 -24.85 -4.72 44.11
N GLN A 39 -26.13 -4.87 43.75
CA GLN A 39 -26.55 -4.78 42.35
C GLN A 39 -26.30 -3.40 41.73
N ALA A 40 -26.51 -2.33 42.50
CA ALA A 40 -26.22 -0.97 42.05
C ALA A 40 -24.72 -0.76 41.83
N LEU A 41 -23.87 -1.32 42.69
CA LEU A 41 -22.42 -1.26 42.53
C LEU A 41 -21.96 -2.02 41.27
N GLY A 42 -22.51 -3.22 41.03
CA GLY A 42 -22.21 -3.99 39.82
C GLY A 42 -22.57 -3.24 38.53
N LYS A 43 -23.72 -2.55 38.52
CA LYS A 43 -24.12 -1.68 37.40
C LYS A 43 -23.15 -0.51 37.21
N ARG A 44 -22.73 0.15 38.29
CA ARG A 44 -21.75 1.26 38.21
C ARG A 44 -20.40 0.81 37.66
N VAL A 45 -19.93 -0.39 38.01
CA VAL A 45 -18.67 -0.93 37.47
C VAL A 45 -18.77 -1.15 35.96
N VAL A 46 -19.90 -1.71 35.48
CA VAL A 46 -20.14 -1.86 34.04
C VAL A 46 -20.25 -0.51 33.33
N GLU A 47 -20.98 0.45 33.91
CA GLU A 47 -21.09 1.81 33.37
C GLU A 47 -19.75 2.52 33.31
N GLU A 48 -18.89 2.33 34.32
CA GLU A 48 -17.55 2.86 34.33
C GLU A 48 -16.68 2.22 33.25
N LEU A 49 -16.72 0.89 33.11
CA LEU A 49 -15.99 0.16 32.06
C LEU A 49 -16.39 0.65 30.66
N LEU A 50 -17.70 0.76 30.38
CA LEU A 50 -18.21 1.27 29.10
C LEU A 50 -17.79 2.73 28.84
N ARG A 51 -17.55 3.51 29.91
CA ARG A 51 -17.13 4.91 29.84
C ARG A 51 -15.62 5.08 29.69
N SER A 52 -14.84 4.22 30.34
CA SER A 52 -13.37 4.32 30.42
C SER A 52 -12.67 3.55 29.30
N GLU A 53 -13.22 2.43 28.84
CA GLU A 53 -12.62 1.61 27.80
C GLU A 53 -12.98 2.16 26.42
N THR A 54 -11.96 2.60 25.69
CA THR A 54 -12.07 2.97 24.28
C THR A 54 -10.84 2.45 23.58
N ASP A 55 -11.04 1.56 22.61
CA ASP A 55 -9.96 1.12 21.73
C ASP A 55 -9.85 2.05 20.52
N THR A 56 -8.71 2.03 19.85
CA THR A 56 -8.47 2.83 18.64
C THR A 56 -8.26 1.92 17.45
N MET A 57 -9.14 2.04 16.46
CA MET A 57 -8.91 1.47 15.14
C MET A 57 -8.40 2.55 14.20
N TRP A 58 -7.70 2.13 13.14
CA TRP A 58 -7.22 3.04 12.11
C TRP A 58 -7.97 2.84 10.81
N ARG A 59 -8.21 3.91 10.09
CA ARG A 59 -8.87 3.86 8.78
C ARG A 59 -8.14 4.72 7.78
N MET A 60 -7.90 4.16 6.60
CA MET A 60 -7.45 4.86 5.40
C MET A 60 -8.66 5.08 4.49
N GLY A 61 -8.85 6.32 4.04
CA GLY A 61 -9.85 6.70 3.05
C GLY A 61 -9.52 6.21 1.64
N THR A 62 -10.29 6.71 0.68
CA THR A 62 -10.21 6.34 -0.73
C THR A 62 -9.66 7.53 -1.52
N ALA A 63 -8.52 7.38 -2.23
CA ALA A 63 -8.00 8.46 -3.07
C ALA A 63 -8.61 8.48 -4.48
N THR A 64 -8.91 7.30 -5.05
CA THR A 64 -9.27 7.14 -6.47
C THR A 64 -10.46 6.19 -6.66
N GLY A 65 -11.48 6.28 -5.80
CA GLY A 65 -12.61 5.33 -5.81
C GLY A 65 -12.22 3.87 -5.48
N SER A 66 -10.98 3.63 -5.07
CA SER A 66 -10.47 2.36 -4.56
C SER A 66 -11.08 2.07 -3.18
N ALA A 67 -11.19 0.79 -2.82
CA ALA A 67 -11.68 0.41 -1.50
C ALA A 67 -10.75 0.97 -0.40
N GLY A 68 -11.33 1.51 0.67
CA GLY A 68 -10.56 1.94 1.85
C GLY A 68 -9.90 0.75 2.56
N LEU A 69 -9.09 1.04 3.57
CA LEU A 69 -8.50 0.03 4.44
C LEU A 69 -8.81 0.34 5.90
N GLN A 70 -9.08 -0.70 6.68
CA GLN A 70 -9.29 -0.60 8.12
C GLN A 70 -8.24 -1.44 8.86
N SER A 71 -7.91 -1.02 10.08
CA SER A 71 -7.00 -1.75 10.94
C SER A 71 -7.60 -3.07 11.41
N ARG A 72 -6.73 -3.98 11.86
CA ARG A 72 -7.15 -5.13 12.66
C ARG A 72 -7.36 -4.68 14.11
N ALA A 73 -8.07 -5.48 14.89
CA ALA A 73 -8.22 -5.25 16.33
C ALA A 73 -6.84 -5.23 17.02
N GLY A 74 -6.59 -4.22 17.85
CA GLY A 74 -5.30 -4.04 18.54
C GLY A 74 -4.09 -3.77 17.63
N GLU A 75 -4.28 -3.51 16.33
CA GLU A 75 -3.17 -3.19 15.42
C GLU A 75 -2.62 -1.79 15.72
N SER A 76 -1.30 -1.70 15.90
CA SER A 76 -0.64 -0.41 16.12
C SER A 76 -0.73 0.49 14.88
N GLU A 77 -0.65 1.81 15.07
CA GLU A 77 -0.63 2.76 13.95
C GLU A 77 0.48 2.43 12.94
N ALA A 78 1.68 2.12 13.45
CA ALA A 78 2.84 1.83 12.62
C ALA A 78 2.64 0.57 11.78
N ASP A 79 2.02 -0.47 12.35
CA ASP A 79 1.75 -1.72 11.62
C ASP A 79 0.67 -1.51 10.56
N PHE A 80 -0.39 -0.78 10.92
CA PHE A 80 -1.44 -0.39 9.97
C PHE A 80 -0.88 0.42 8.82
N ARG A 81 -0.01 1.40 9.10
CA ARG A 81 0.59 2.27 8.08
C ARG A 81 1.44 1.47 7.08
N ARG A 82 2.26 0.53 7.55
CA ARG A 82 3.04 -0.35 6.65
C ARG A 82 2.14 -1.20 5.77
N ARG A 83 1.04 -1.72 6.32
CA ARG A 83 0.06 -2.50 5.55
C ARG A 83 -0.69 -1.63 4.53
N ALA A 84 -1.00 -0.39 4.87
CA ALA A 84 -1.59 0.58 3.98
C ALA A 84 -0.64 0.96 2.83
N GLU A 85 0.64 1.19 3.13
CA GLU A 85 1.70 1.45 2.13
C GLU A 85 1.84 0.30 1.13
N ALA A 86 1.88 -0.94 1.62
CA ALA A 86 1.90 -2.13 0.75
C ALA A 86 0.66 -2.19 -0.16
N ALA A 87 -0.53 -1.97 0.40
CA ALA A 87 -1.77 -1.97 -0.38
C ALA A 87 -1.84 -0.84 -1.41
N VAL A 88 -1.23 0.32 -1.13
CA VAL A 88 -1.08 1.42 -2.10
C VAL A 88 -0.10 1.03 -3.21
N GLN A 89 1.02 0.40 -2.87
CA GLN A 89 1.99 -0.07 -3.86
C GLN A 89 1.36 -1.11 -4.80
N ASP A 90 0.60 -2.07 -4.28
CA ASP A 90 -0.11 -3.07 -5.10
C ASP A 90 -1.08 -2.41 -6.10
N ARG A 91 -1.73 -1.30 -5.71
CA ARG A 91 -2.63 -0.54 -6.60
C ARG A 91 -1.87 0.19 -7.68
N ILE A 92 -0.74 0.80 -7.33
CA ILE A 92 0.16 1.44 -8.30
C ILE A 92 0.60 0.40 -9.33
N ASP A 93 1.09 -0.76 -8.87
CA ASP A 93 1.57 -1.82 -9.74
C ASP A 93 0.46 -2.32 -10.68
N ALA A 94 -0.76 -2.51 -10.16
CA ALA A 94 -1.91 -2.91 -10.97
C ALA A 94 -2.32 -1.84 -12.01
N ALA A 95 -2.29 -0.56 -11.63
CA ALA A 95 -2.61 0.55 -12.52
C ALA A 95 -1.54 0.71 -13.62
N VAL A 96 -0.26 0.60 -13.27
CA VAL A 96 0.87 0.63 -14.20
C VAL A 96 0.81 -0.57 -15.16
N ALA A 97 0.48 -1.77 -14.67
CA ALA A 97 0.29 -2.94 -15.54
C ALA A 97 -0.84 -2.72 -16.56
N LYS A 98 -1.97 -2.11 -16.14
CA LYS A 98 -3.07 -1.77 -17.02
C LYS A 98 -2.68 -0.69 -18.05
N LEU A 99 -1.86 0.27 -17.65
CA LEU A 99 -1.32 1.29 -18.55
C LEU A 99 -0.42 0.64 -19.62
N LYS A 100 0.48 -0.25 -19.21
CA LYS A 100 1.35 -1.02 -20.12
C LYS A 100 0.54 -1.78 -21.16
N VAL A 101 -0.49 -2.53 -20.75
CA VAL A 101 -1.37 -3.28 -21.68
C VAL A 101 -2.06 -2.37 -22.69
N ARG A 102 -2.41 -1.14 -22.31
CA ARG A 102 -3.03 -0.17 -23.22
C ARG A 102 -2.05 0.30 -24.30
N LEU A 103 -0.79 0.51 -23.92
CA LEU A 103 0.26 1.03 -24.81
C LEU A 103 0.93 -0.06 -25.65
N ASP A 104 0.81 -1.34 -25.28
CA ASP A 104 1.39 -2.48 -26.00
C ASP A 104 1.13 -2.43 -27.51
N SER A 105 -0.12 -2.13 -27.90
CA SER A 105 -0.51 -2.08 -29.32
C SER A 105 0.17 -0.95 -30.09
N GLU A 106 0.39 0.20 -29.46
CA GLU A 106 1.04 1.37 -30.06
C GLU A 106 2.55 1.14 -30.19
N VAL A 107 3.17 0.61 -29.14
CA VAL A 107 4.59 0.20 -29.15
C VAL A 107 4.85 -0.85 -30.22
N ALA A 108 4.00 -1.88 -30.32
CA ALA A 108 4.11 -2.92 -31.35
C ALA A 108 3.99 -2.34 -32.77
N ARG A 109 3.11 -1.35 -32.97
CA ARG A 109 2.94 -0.67 -34.26
C ARG A 109 4.19 0.13 -34.66
N ILE A 110 4.78 0.87 -33.72
CA ILE A 110 6.01 1.62 -33.95
C ILE A 110 7.16 0.66 -34.26
N ALA A 111 7.32 -0.41 -33.48
CA ALA A 111 8.36 -1.41 -33.68
C ALA A 111 8.25 -2.12 -35.04
N SER A 112 7.03 -2.53 -35.43
CA SER A 112 6.77 -3.15 -36.74
C SER A 112 7.05 -2.18 -37.89
N SER A 113 6.69 -0.91 -37.74
CA SER A 113 6.96 0.12 -38.75
C SER A 113 8.46 0.37 -38.91
N ARG A 114 9.19 0.46 -37.79
CA ARG A 114 10.66 0.61 -37.79
C ARG A 114 11.32 -0.57 -38.48
N ASP A 115 10.96 -1.79 -38.09
CA ASP A 115 11.50 -3.01 -38.68
C ASP A 115 11.28 -3.08 -40.21
N ARG A 116 10.08 -2.70 -40.67
CA ARG A 116 9.79 -2.58 -42.12
C ARG A 116 10.68 -1.54 -42.80
N LEU A 117 10.82 -0.35 -42.21
CA LEU A 117 11.62 0.74 -42.78
C LEU A 117 13.12 0.44 -42.75
N THR A 118 13.61 -0.24 -41.72
CA THR A 118 15.01 -0.69 -41.63
C THR A 118 15.32 -1.69 -42.73
N ARG A 119 14.47 -2.70 -42.95
CA ARG A 119 14.66 -3.65 -44.07
C ARG A 119 14.59 -2.97 -45.44
N ASP A 120 13.66 -2.03 -45.61
CA ASP A 120 13.53 -1.27 -46.86
C ASP A 120 14.74 -0.36 -47.08
N LYS A 121 15.25 0.27 -46.02
CA LYS A 121 16.53 0.99 -46.05
C LYS A 121 17.63 0.05 -46.50
N GLU A 122 17.85 -1.07 -45.81
CA GLU A 122 18.88 -2.07 -46.11
C GLU A 122 18.81 -2.58 -47.55
N ALA A 123 17.63 -2.90 -48.07
CA ALA A 123 17.44 -3.31 -49.46
C ALA A 123 17.86 -2.20 -50.44
N ARG A 124 17.47 -0.95 -50.16
CA ARG A 124 17.84 0.22 -50.98
C ARG A 124 19.32 0.59 -50.85
N THR A 125 19.93 0.41 -49.68
CA THR A 125 21.37 0.58 -49.50
C THR A 125 22.16 -0.57 -50.12
N ALA A 126 21.65 -1.80 -50.17
CA ALA A 126 22.29 -2.91 -50.87
C ALA A 126 22.32 -2.66 -52.39
N ASP A 127 21.20 -2.20 -52.96
CA ASP A 127 21.12 -1.72 -54.36
C ASP A 127 22.07 -0.54 -54.61
N ALA A 128 22.24 0.35 -53.63
CA ALA A 128 23.20 1.46 -53.72
C ALA A 128 24.67 1.04 -53.46
N ARG A 129 24.92 -0.01 -52.67
CA ARG A 129 26.25 -0.54 -52.30
C ARG A 129 26.87 -1.42 -53.38
N ALA A 130 26.08 -1.90 -54.35
CA ALA A 130 26.63 -2.31 -55.64
C ALA A 130 27.36 -1.15 -56.35
N ARG A 131 27.24 0.10 -55.86
CA ARG A 131 27.93 1.29 -56.40
C ARG A 131 28.68 2.20 -55.42
N GLN A 132 28.58 2.10 -54.10
CA GLN A 132 29.54 2.78 -53.19
C GLN A 132 29.42 2.29 -51.73
N GLN A 133 30.55 2.02 -51.10
CA GLN A 133 30.68 1.67 -49.68
C GLN A 133 30.32 2.87 -48.79
N SER A 134 29.44 2.68 -47.80
CA SER A 134 29.39 3.54 -46.60
C SER A 134 28.65 2.86 -45.45
N GLU A 135 29.31 2.83 -44.30
CA GLU A 135 28.91 2.48 -42.92
C GLU A 135 27.41 2.24 -42.64
N VAL A 136 27.09 1.05 -42.12
CA VAL A 136 25.86 0.86 -41.32
C VAL A 136 26.21 1.25 -39.89
N VAL A 137 25.67 2.35 -39.40
CA VAL A 137 25.62 2.59 -37.95
C VAL A 137 24.33 1.95 -37.47
N ASN A 138 24.46 0.83 -36.76
CA ASN A 138 23.38 0.25 -35.98
C ASN A 138 23.05 1.23 -34.83
N VAL A 139 21.86 1.81 -34.88
CA VAL A 139 21.27 2.57 -33.78
C VAL A 139 19.96 1.89 -33.42
N GLY A 140 19.79 1.49 -32.17
CA GLY A 140 18.47 1.25 -31.61
C GLY A 140 18.36 0.05 -30.68
N GLU A 141 18.94 0.16 -29.48
CA GLU A 141 18.32 -0.47 -28.31
C GLU A 141 17.52 0.63 -27.60
N THR A 142 16.19 0.49 -27.55
CA THR A 142 15.31 1.40 -26.83
C THR A 142 14.95 0.82 -25.46
N LEU A 143 14.84 1.70 -24.46
CA LEU A 143 14.53 1.39 -23.07
C LEU A 143 13.12 0.80 -22.86
N PHE A 144 12.23 0.83 -23.87
CA PHE A 144 10.97 0.07 -23.87
C PHE A 144 11.15 -1.43 -23.55
N GLY A 145 12.31 -2.03 -23.88
CA GLY A 145 12.64 -3.40 -23.51
C GLY A 145 12.66 -3.64 -21.99
N MET A 146 13.06 -2.62 -21.22
CA MET A 146 13.16 -2.68 -19.75
C MET A 146 11.78 -2.69 -19.07
N PHE A 147 10.80 -1.97 -19.61
CA PHE A 147 9.46 -1.89 -19.02
C PHE A 147 8.51 -3.03 -19.44
N PHE A 148 8.72 -3.65 -20.60
CA PHE A 148 7.89 -4.74 -21.13
C PHE A 148 8.53 -6.14 -21.06
N GLY A 149 9.56 -6.30 -20.22
CA GLY A 149 10.07 -7.63 -19.85
C GLY A 149 10.93 -8.34 -20.90
N ARG A 150 11.31 -7.68 -21.99
CA ARG A 150 12.33 -8.22 -22.91
C ARG A 150 13.70 -7.71 -22.48
N ARG A 151 14.42 -8.60 -21.79
CA ARG A 151 15.83 -8.47 -21.40
C ARG A 151 16.67 -8.04 -22.62
N SER A 152 17.02 -6.75 -22.70
CA SER A 152 18.13 -6.22 -23.50
C SER A 152 18.94 -5.32 -22.57
N VAL A 153 20.25 -5.53 -22.63
CA VAL A 153 21.27 -4.91 -21.79
C VAL A 153 21.96 -3.89 -22.68
N ALA A 154 21.75 -2.58 -22.46
CA ALA A 154 22.80 -1.55 -22.55
C ALA A 154 22.27 -0.11 -22.62
N THR A 155 22.88 0.71 -21.76
CA THR A 155 23.54 2.01 -22.03
C THR A 155 22.83 3.05 -22.89
N ALA A 156 22.45 4.15 -22.23
CA ALA A 156 22.16 5.44 -22.85
C ALA A 156 23.26 5.85 -23.86
N ALA A 157 22.87 6.03 -25.12
CA ALA A 157 23.74 6.58 -26.16
C ALA A 157 23.12 7.84 -26.75
N THR A 158 23.85 8.95 -26.59
CA THR A 158 23.57 10.29 -27.09
C THR A 158 23.33 10.29 -28.61
N ARG A 159 22.10 10.63 -29.05
CA ARG A 159 21.76 10.81 -30.48
C ARG A 159 22.30 12.15 -30.99
N ALA A 160 23.37 12.09 -31.78
CA ALA A 160 23.88 13.23 -32.54
C ALA A 160 23.10 13.40 -33.85
N LEU A 161 22.37 14.51 -33.97
CA LEU A 161 21.75 14.98 -35.22
C LEU A 161 22.85 15.49 -36.15
N ARG A 162 23.01 14.89 -37.34
CA ARG A 162 23.78 15.51 -38.44
C ARG A 162 23.01 15.45 -39.76
N ASN A 163 22.52 16.62 -40.15
CA ASN A 163 22.10 16.93 -41.52
C ASN A 163 23.27 16.77 -42.50
N ARG A 164 23.06 16.08 -43.62
CA ARG A 164 23.90 16.23 -44.82
C ARG A 164 23.07 16.02 -46.09
N GLN A 165 22.92 17.11 -46.85
CA GLN A 165 22.43 17.13 -48.24
C GLN A 165 23.48 16.53 -49.19
N SER A 166 23.08 15.61 -50.09
CA SER A 166 23.54 15.59 -51.49
C SER A 166 22.64 14.69 -52.36
N THR A 167 22.38 15.14 -53.58
CA THR A 167 21.36 14.67 -54.53
C THR A 167 21.88 13.65 -55.55
N THR A 168 21.18 12.52 -55.61
CA THR A 168 20.89 11.66 -56.79
C THR A 168 19.58 10.91 -56.45
N ALA A 169 18.76 10.52 -57.42
CA ALA A 169 17.44 9.90 -57.17
C ALA A 169 17.49 8.64 -56.25
N ALA A 170 18.65 7.96 -56.17
CA ALA A 170 18.90 6.90 -55.20
C ALA A 170 19.14 7.44 -53.77
N LYS A 171 19.91 8.53 -53.62
CA LYS A 171 20.12 9.22 -52.33
C LYS A 171 18.84 9.87 -51.79
N GLU A 172 17.98 10.42 -52.65
CA GLU A 172 16.67 10.97 -52.25
C GLU A 172 15.73 9.89 -51.69
N ARG A 173 15.73 8.68 -52.27
CA ARG A 173 14.93 7.55 -51.76
C ARG A 173 15.42 7.02 -50.43
N VAL A 174 16.73 7.02 -50.19
CA VAL A 174 17.31 6.67 -48.88
C VAL A 174 17.01 7.78 -47.86
N GLY A 175 17.16 9.05 -48.24
CA GLY A 175 16.87 10.20 -47.38
C GLY A 175 15.42 10.21 -46.87
N ARG A 176 14.43 9.89 -47.72
CA ARG A 176 13.03 9.77 -47.29
C ARG A 176 12.81 8.70 -46.23
N VAL A 177 13.47 7.54 -46.34
CA VAL A 177 13.36 6.48 -45.33
C VAL A 177 14.05 6.88 -44.03
N GLU A 178 15.15 7.64 -44.11
CA GLU A 178 15.83 8.20 -42.94
C GLU A 178 14.98 9.25 -42.20
N GLU A 179 14.25 10.09 -42.94
CA GLU A 179 13.27 11.02 -42.36
C GLU A 179 12.14 10.26 -41.66
N GLU A 180 11.56 9.24 -42.30
CA GLU A 180 10.50 8.41 -41.70
C GLU A 180 10.97 7.67 -40.43
N LEU A 181 12.21 7.16 -40.42
CA LEU A 181 12.83 6.57 -39.23
C LEU A 181 13.04 7.61 -38.11
N THR A 182 13.45 8.82 -38.47
CA THR A 182 13.61 9.93 -37.52
C THR A 182 12.27 10.33 -36.89
N ASP A 183 11.19 10.31 -37.67
CA ASP A 183 9.85 10.58 -37.15
C ASP A 183 9.34 9.46 -36.22
N LEU A 184 9.70 8.20 -36.48
CA LEU A 184 9.42 7.09 -35.55
C LEU A 184 10.21 7.23 -34.25
N ASP A 185 11.47 7.66 -34.32
CA ASP A 185 12.29 7.97 -33.14
C ASP A 185 11.68 9.07 -32.27
N ARG A 186 11.14 10.12 -32.89
CA ARG A 186 10.43 11.20 -32.17
C ARG A 186 9.17 10.66 -31.50
N LYS A 187 8.36 9.88 -32.20
CA LYS A 187 7.13 9.29 -31.65
C LYS A 187 7.40 8.36 -30.48
N GLU A 188 8.47 7.57 -30.56
CA GLU A 188 8.89 6.70 -29.46
C GLU A 188 9.27 7.52 -28.23
N PHE A 189 10.07 8.57 -28.41
CA PHE A 189 10.44 9.48 -27.31
C PHE A 189 9.23 10.18 -26.67
N GLU A 190 8.30 10.67 -27.48
CA GLU A 190 7.06 11.29 -26.99
C GLU A 190 6.20 10.29 -26.20
N LEU A 191 6.15 9.03 -26.65
CA LEU A 191 5.41 7.97 -25.97
C LEU A 191 6.08 7.58 -24.64
N GLU A 192 7.41 7.54 -24.59
CA GLU A 192 8.18 7.29 -23.36
C GLU A 192 7.93 8.39 -22.32
N ALA A 193 8.08 9.66 -22.71
CA ALA A 193 7.84 10.79 -21.82
C ALA A 193 6.40 10.78 -21.27
N LYS A 194 5.42 10.51 -22.14
CA LYS A 194 4.02 10.39 -21.72
C LYS A 194 3.78 9.23 -20.75
N LEU A 195 4.43 8.09 -20.96
CA LEU A 195 4.35 6.95 -20.05
C LEU A 195 4.92 7.29 -18.67
N GLU A 196 6.08 7.94 -18.62
CA GLU A 196 6.69 8.38 -17.36
C GLU A 196 5.78 9.35 -16.60
N ASP A 197 5.22 10.34 -17.29
CA ASP A 197 4.28 11.31 -16.71
C ASP A 197 3.00 10.63 -16.19
N GLU A 198 2.43 9.69 -16.93
CA GLU A 198 1.23 8.95 -16.51
C GLU A 198 1.52 8.04 -15.31
N ILE A 199 2.69 7.39 -15.25
CA ILE A 199 3.11 6.59 -14.09
C ILE A 199 3.27 7.50 -12.86
N ALA A 200 3.99 8.61 -12.99
CA ALA A 200 4.17 9.56 -11.90
C ALA A 200 2.83 10.10 -11.38
N ALA A 201 1.88 10.38 -12.29
CA ALA A 201 0.54 10.81 -11.91
C ALA A 201 -0.23 9.72 -11.13
N ILE A 202 -0.12 8.44 -11.54
CA ILE A 202 -0.70 7.30 -10.82
C ILE A 202 -0.11 7.20 -9.42
N GLU A 203 1.22 7.27 -9.29
CA GLU A 203 1.90 7.17 -8.00
C GLU A 203 1.47 8.29 -7.04
N VAL A 204 1.44 9.53 -7.52
CA VAL A 204 1.01 10.68 -6.72
C VAL A 204 -0.45 10.52 -6.28
N ALA A 205 -1.33 10.09 -7.19
CA ALA A 205 -2.75 9.92 -6.89
C ALA A 205 -2.98 8.86 -5.80
N GLU A 206 -2.37 7.67 -5.95
CA GLU A 206 -2.56 6.58 -4.99
C GLU A 206 -1.90 6.86 -3.63
N ARG A 207 -0.71 7.49 -3.61
CA ARG A 207 -0.01 7.81 -2.36
C ARG A 207 -0.76 8.80 -1.46
N ARG A 208 -1.58 9.69 -2.04
CA ARG A 208 -2.45 10.61 -1.25
C ARG A 208 -3.43 9.87 -0.33
N ALA A 209 -3.73 8.60 -0.59
CA ALA A 209 -4.56 7.82 0.32
C ALA A 209 -3.93 7.69 1.71
N LEU A 210 -2.60 7.63 1.80
CA LEU A 210 -1.87 7.48 3.07
C LEU A 210 -2.01 8.69 3.99
N ASP A 211 -2.25 9.88 3.43
CA ASP A 211 -2.48 11.11 4.20
C ASP A 211 -3.87 11.13 4.85
N THR A 212 -4.76 10.22 4.45
CA THR A 212 -6.11 10.09 5.00
C THR A 212 -6.20 9.10 6.15
N ILE A 213 -5.07 8.55 6.60
CA ILE A 213 -5.03 7.65 7.76
C ILE A 213 -5.42 8.44 9.01
N VAL A 214 -6.52 8.03 9.63
CA VAL A 214 -7.06 8.65 10.84
C VAL A 214 -7.43 7.61 11.89
N PRO A 215 -7.29 7.94 13.18
CA PRO A 215 -7.82 7.12 14.27
C PRO A 215 -9.35 7.22 14.29
N VAL A 216 -9.99 6.09 14.57
CA VAL A 216 -11.42 5.92 14.76
C VAL A 216 -11.62 5.29 16.13
N PRO A 217 -12.22 6.01 17.11
CA PRO A 217 -12.48 5.45 18.42
C PRO A 217 -13.53 4.35 18.32
N VAL A 218 -13.26 3.23 18.96
CA VAL A 218 -14.19 2.11 19.10
C VAL A 218 -14.52 1.97 20.58
N ARG A 219 -15.79 2.20 20.91
CA ARG A 219 -16.29 2.06 22.27
C ARG A 219 -16.92 0.69 22.44
N LEU A 220 -16.85 0.17 23.65
CA LEU A 220 -17.65 -0.97 24.05
C LEU A 220 -19.12 -0.58 24.04
N ASP A 221 -19.95 -1.44 23.48
CA ASP A 221 -21.39 -1.40 23.68
C ASP A 221 -21.78 -2.25 24.88
N ARG A 222 -22.97 -2.02 25.43
CA ARG A 222 -23.48 -2.78 26.59
C ARG A 222 -23.60 -4.28 26.28
N GLU A 223 -23.79 -4.63 25.02
CA GLU A 223 -23.89 -6.01 24.55
C GLU A 223 -22.54 -6.73 24.54
N ASP A 224 -21.42 -5.99 24.52
CA ASP A 224 -20.06 -6.54 24.55
C ASP A 224 -19.63 -6.95 25.97
N VAL A 225 -20.34 -6.49 27.00
CA VAL A 225 -19.98 -6.73 28.41
C VAL A 225 -20.92 -7.76 29.04
N ARG A 226 -20.35 -8.90 29.46
CA ARG A 226 -21.04 -9.93 30.24
C ARG A 226 -20.43 -10.06 31.62
N VAL A 227 -21.21 -9.74 32.65
CA VAL A 227 -20.81 -9.98 34.05
C VAL A 227 -21.16 -11.41 34.43
N GLU A 228 -20.15 -12.26 34.61
CA GLU A 228 -20.35 -13.66 35.05
C GLU A 228 -20.56 -13.78 36.55
N ARG A 229 -19.82 -12.99 37.34
CA ARG A 229 -19.91 -12.99 38.80
C ARG A 229 -19.61 -11.60 39.35
N PHE A 230 -20.41 -11.15 40.31
CA PHE A 230 -20.20 -9.90 41.02
C PHE A 230 -20.52 -10.11 42.50
N GLY A 231 -19.62 -9.72 43.40
CA GLY A 231 -19.78 -10.00 44.83
C GLY A 231 -18.70 -9.37 45.69
N VAL A 232 -18.81 -9.59 47.00
CA VAL A 232 -17.86 -9.11 48.01
C VAL A 232 -16.90 -10.23 48.37
N VAL A 233 -15.61 -9.93 48.39
CA VAL A 233 -14.57 -10.84 48.87
C VAL A 233 -14.21 -10.46 50.29
N LEU A 234 -14.36 -11.40 51.22
CA LEU A 234 -13.95 -11.22 52.61
C LEU A 234 -12.51 -11.71 52.80
N ILE A 235 -11.60 -10.78 53.06
CA ILE A 235 -10.19 -11.09 53.30
C ILE A 235 -9.98 -11.23 54.81
N PRO A 236 -9.46 -12.37 55.30
CA PRO A 236 -9.20 -12.55 56.72
C PRO A 236 -8.08 -11.61 57.19
N VAL A 237 -8.25 -11.03 58.37
CA VAL A 237 -7.30 -10.09 58.97
C VAL A 237 -6.67 -10.68 60.24
N THR A 238 -5.38 -10.44 60.43
CA THR A 238 -4.60 -10.97 61.58
C THR A 238 -4.75 -10.15 62.85
N ARG A 239 -5.32 -8.94 62.79
CA ARG A 239 -5.70 -8.09 63.94
C ARG A 239 -7.06 -7.46 63.70
N SER A 240 -7.96 -7.57 64.69
CA SER A 240 -9.15 -6.71 64.77
C SER A 240 -8.70 -5.33 65.21
N PHE A 241 -9.12 -4.29 64.49
CA PHE A 241 -9.18 -2.94 65.06
C PHE A 241 -10.39 -2.83 65.98
#